data_AF-A0A4Q4RY65-F1
#
_entry.id   AF-A0A4Q4RY65-F1
#
_cell.length_a   1.000
_cell.length_b   1.000
_cell.length_c   1.000
_cell.angle_alpha   90.00
_cell.angle_beta   90.00
_cell.angle_gamma   90.00
#
_symmetry.space_group_name_H-M   'P 1'
#
loop_
_entity.id
_entity.type
_entity.pdbx_description
1 polymer ?
#
loop_
_entity_poly.entity_id
_entity_poly.type
_entity_poly.pdbx_seq_one_letter_code
_entity_poly.pdbx_strand_id
1 'polypeptide(L)'
;MRSEDGMKLENKPTPNSIYTGNPPSIETSKKFLDQAATRRDLLPPWWDVEHRAECEKFPESGEWNDVRNKVTKAQIVEHYGDDKASMQLMMLAEAVYGIGSMGQNGEEMRKMIRSMESGSSGNGSFMSMLDISRMMGGGGR
;
A
#
# COMPACT_ATOMS: atom_id res chain seq x y z
N MET A 1 -5.08 4.44 1.46
CA MET A 1 -4.28 3.55 0.57
C MET A 1 -3.95 4.28 -0.72
N ARG A 2 -2.94 3.87 -1.50
CA ARG A 2 -2.29 4.67 -2.57
C ARG A 2 -3.17 5.63 -3.39
N SER A 3 -4.35 5.20 -3.86
CA SER A 3 -5.30 6.08 -4.60
C SER A 3 -5.88 7.21 -3.74
N GLU A 4 -6.16 6.94 -2.47
CA GLU A 4 -6.53 7.93 -1.47
C GLU A 4 -5.38 8.91 -1.20
N ASP A 5 -4.13 8.43 -1.11
CA ASP A 5 -2.95 9.28 -0.89
C ASP A 5 -2.70 10.17 -2.11
N GLY A 6 -2.86 9.64 -3.32
CA GLY A 6 -2.82 10.42 -4.57
C GLY A 6 -3.87 11.53 -4.58
N MET A 7 -5.09 11.23 -4.12
CA MET A 7 -6.16 12.22 -4.02
C MET A 7 -5.89 13.28 -2.94
N LYS A 8 -5.50 12.88 -1.72
CA LYS A 8 -5.39 13.76 -0.55
C LYS A 8 -4.07 14.53 -0.46
N LEU A 9 -2.96 13.90 -0.85
CA LEU A 9 -1.61 14.45 -0.67
C LEU A 9 -1.06 15.05 -1.97
N GLU A 10 -1.36 14.44 -3.12
CA GLU A 10 -0.78 14.83 -4.40
C GLU A 10 -1.73 15.62 -5.31
N ASN A 11 -3.02 15.75 -4.93
CA ASN A 11 -4.08 16.27 -5.82
C ASN A 11 -4.13 15.56 -7.19
N LYS A 12 -3.78 14.27 -7.21
CA LYS A 12 -3.75 13.38 -8.39
C LYS A 12 -4.68 12.19 -8.16
N PRO A 13 -6.00 12.36 -8.33
CA PRO A 13 -6.93 11.25 -8.15
C PRO A 13 -6.74 10.22 -9.26
N THR A 14 -6.84 8.93 -8.92
CA THR A 14 -6.75 7.85 -9.91
C THR A 14 -7.96 7.90 -10.85
N PRO A 15 -7.77 8.08 -12.18
CA PRO A 15 -8.88 8.12 -13.13
C PRO A 15 -9.72 6.84 -13.08
N ASN A 16 -11.03 6.95 -13.29
CA ASN A 16 -11.96 5.81 -13.34
C ASN A 16 -11.89 4.92 -12.09
N SER A 17 -11.84 5.55 -10.91
CA SER A 17 -11.86 4.86 -9.62
C SER A 17 -12.99 5.34 -8.72
N ILE A 18 -13.23 4.60 -7.64
CA ILE A 18 -14.12 4.99 -6.54
C ILE A 18 -13.71 6.32 -5.87
N TYR A 19 -12.46 6.76 -6.05
CA TYR A 19 -11.96 8.04 -5.54
C TYR A 19 -12.29 9.21 -6.48
N THR A 20 -12.66 8.93 -7.74
CA THR A 20 -13.18 9.91 -8.72
C THR A 20 -14.70 9.80 -8.92
N GLY A 21 -15.40 9.00 -8.11
CA GLY A 21 -16.85 8.80 -8.23
C GLY A 21 -17.28 7.78 -9.30
N ASN A 22 -16.35 7.02 -9.88
CA ASN A 22 -16.61 6.00 -10.90
C ASN A 22 -16.34 4.59 -10.34
N PRO A 23 -17.31 3.96 -9.65
CA PRO A 23 -17.25 2.55 -9.31
C PRO A 23 -17.50 1.65 -10.55
N PRO A 24 -16.92 0.44 -10.62
CA PRO A 24 -15.97 -0.15 -9.68
C PRO A 24 -14.50 0.03 -10.13
N SER A 25 -13.54 0.05 -9.20
CA SER A 25 -12.10 0.22 -9.51
C SER A 25 -11.41 -1.03 -10.11
N ILE A 26 -12.16 -1.89 -10.81
CA ILE A 26 -11.69 -3.19 -11.33
C ILE A 26 -10.60 -3.01 -12.38
N GLU A 27 -10.79 -2.11 -13.33
CA GLU A 27 -9.76 -1.83 -14.34
C GLU A 27 -8.45 -1.34 -13.71
N THR A 28 -8.55 -0.53 -12.65
CA THR A 28 -7.39 -0.04 -11.91
C THR A 28 -6.66 -1.18 -11.21
N SER A 29 -7.40 -2.14 -10.63
CA SER A 29 -6.83 -3.35 -10.03
C SER A 29 -6.12 -4.23 -11.06
N LYS A 30 -6.71 -4.44 -12.24
CA LYS A 30 -6.08 -5.20 -13.33
C LYS A 30 -4.79 -4.53 -13.82
N LYS A 31 -4.80 -3.21 -14.02
CA LYS A 31 -3.61 -2.43 -14.38
C LYS A 31 -2.51 -2.52 -13.32
N PHE A 32 -2.88 -2.57 -12.04
CA PHE A 32 -1.93 -2.77 -10.96
C PHE A 32 -1.25 -4.15 -11.06
N LEU A 33 -2.00 -5.22 -11.33
CA LEU A 33 -1.44 -6.56 -11.54
C LEU A 33 -0.56 -6.63 -12.79
N ASP A 34 -0.98 -6.02 -13.90
CA ASP A 34 -0.16 -5.90 -15.11
C ASP A 34 1.18 -5.24 -14.81
N GLN A 35 1.15 -4.13 -14.07
CA GLN A 35 2.36 -3.41 -13.73
C GLN A 35 3.24 -4.21 -12.76
N ALA A 36 2.65 -4.89 -11.78
CA ALA A 36 3.38 -5.76 -10.84
C ALA A 36 4.12 -6.88 -11.58
N ALA A 37 3.49 -7.49 -12.60
CA ALA A 37 4.10 -8.55 -13.41
C ALA A 37 5.31 -8.09 -14.23
N THR A 38 5.46 -6.78 -14.48
CA THR A 38 6.66 -6.24 -15.14
C THR A 38 7.85 -6.02 -14.19
N ARG A 39 7.65 -6.11 -12.87
CA ARG A 39 8.69 -5.85 -11.88
C ARG A 39 9.47 -7.12 -11.59
N ARG A 40 10.79 -7.07 -11.83
CA ARG A 40 11.71 -8.16 -11.48
C ARG A 40 11.66 -8.41 -9.97
N ASP A 41 11.62 -9.69 -9.60
CA ASP A 41 11.70 -10.20 -8.22
C ASP A 41 10.62 -9.65 -7.25
N LEU A 42 9.54 -9.05 -7.79
CA LEU A 42 8.43 -8.55 -6.98
C LEU A 42 7.38 -9.63 -6.73
N LEU A 43 7.02 -10.36 -7.77
CA LEU A 43 6.07 -11.45 -7.68
C LEU A 43 6.80 -12.75 -7.34
N PRO A 44 6.15 -13.63 -6.56
CA PRO A 44 6.77 -14.90 -6.17
C PRO A 44 7.01 -15.80 -7.39
N PRO A 45 8.00 -16.72 -7.33
CA PRO A 45 8.33 -17.62 -8.45
C PRO A 45 7.19 -18.54 -8.90
N TRP A 46 6.20 -18.76 -8.02
CA TRP A 46 5.00 -19.55 -8.32
C TRP A 46 3.90 -18.73 -9.01
N TRP A 47 4.08 -17.43 -9.23
CA TRP A 47 3.07 -16.59 -9.86
C TRP A 47 2.88 -16.94 -11.33
N ASP A 48 1.64 -17.29 -11.71
CA ASP A 48 1.26 -17.64 -13.07
C ASP A 48 -0.12 -17.06 -13.46
N VAL A 49 -0.67 -17.56 -14.58
CA VAL A 49 -1.96 -17.13 -15.11
C VAL A 49 -3.13 -17.51 -14.21
N GLU A 50 -3.05 -18.64 -13.50
CA GLU A 50 -4.10 -19.12 -12.61
C GLU A 50 -4.17 -18.23 -11.36
N HIS A 51 -3.03 -17.98 -10.72
CA HIS A 51 -2.92 -17.08 -9.58
C HIS A 51 -3.37 -15.66 -9.92
N ARG A 52 -3.04 -15.18 -11.14
CA ARG A 52 -3.54 -13.90 -11.63
C ARG A 52 -5.08 -13.89 -11.71
N ALA A 53 -5.69 -14.92 -12.28
CA ALA A 53 -7.14 -15.00 -12.42
C ALA A 53 -7.86 -15.04 -11.05
N GLU A 54 -7.27 -15.70 -10.06
CA GLU A 54 -7.75 -15.66 -8.68
C GLU A 54 -7.64 -14.26 -8.06
N CYS A 55 -6.49 -13.60 -8.23
CA CYS A 55 -6.30 -12.23 -7.76
C CYS A 55 -7.20 -11.21 -8.44
N GLU A 56 -7.62 -11.43 -9.69
CA GLU A 56 -8.58 -10.56 -10.38
C GLU A 56 -10.00 -10.71 -9.82
N LYS A 57 -10.36 -11.89 -9.31
CA LYS A 57 -11.68 -12.15 -8.69
C LYS A 57 -11.74 -11.73 -7.23
N PHE A 58 -10.61 -11.80 -6.53
CA PHE A 58 -10.49 -11.39 -5.13
C PHE A 58 -11.16 -10.04 -4.84
N PRO A 59 -10.86 -8.93 -5.54
CA PRO A 59 -11.45 -7.61 -5.29
C PRO A 59 -12.95 -7.50 -5.62
N GLU A 60 -13.60 -8.55 -6.09
CA GLU A 60 -15.04 -8.62 -6.36
C GLU A 60 -15.80 -9.51 -5.36
N SER A 61 -15.15 -9.90 -4.25
CA SER A 61 -15.68 -10.85 -3.26
C SER A 61 -16.93 -10.37 -2.52
N GLY A 62 -17.20 -9.06 -2.47
CA GLY A 62 -18.23 -8.47 -1.60
C GLY A 62 -17.78 -8.25 -0.15
N GLU A 63 -16.56 -8.67 0.19
CA GLU A 63 -15.99 -8.58 1.53
C GLU A 63 -15.19 -7.28 1.75
N TRP A 64 -14.44 -7.18 2.85
CA TRP A 64 -13.63 -6.00 3.22
C TRP A 64 -12.65 -5.56 2.11
N ASN A 65 -12.23 -6.49 1.25
CA ASN A 65 -11.27 -6.27 0.16
C ASN A 65 -11.94 -5.88 -1.17
N ASP A 66 -13.27 -5.68 -1.20
CA ASP A 66 -14.01 -5.33 -2.40
C ASP A 66 -13.71 -3.90 -2.86
N VAL A 67 -13.24 -3.74 -4.11
CA VAL A 67 -12.80 -2.45 -4.65
C VAL A 67 -13.95 -1.53 -5.09
N ARG A 68 -15.21 -1.95 -4.89
CA ARG A 68 -16.40 -1.09 -4.92
C ARG A 68 -16.50 -0.23 -3.67
N ASN A 69 -15.83 -0.61 -2.58
CA ASN A 69 -15.84 0.10 -1.32
C ASN A 69 -14.51 0.81 -1.07
N LYS A 70 -14.57 1.98 -0.42
CA LYS A 70 -13.36 2.65 0.08
C LYS A 70 -12.93 1.95 1.36
N VAL A 71 -11.63 1.67 1.48
CA VAL A 71 -11.03 1.18 2.73
C VAL A 71 -10.19 2.28 3.37
N THR A 72 -10.34 2.43 4.67
CA THR A 72 -9.59 3.38 5.49
C THR A 72 -8.35 2.71 6.09
N LYS A 73 -7.37 3.52 6.52
CA LYS A 73 -6.20 3.02 7.25
C LYS A 73 -6.58 2.22 8.49
N ALA A 74 -7.59 2.68 9.24
CA ALA A 74 -8.06 2.01 10.46
C ALA A 74 -8.62 0.61 10.15
N GLN A 75 -9.43 0.47 9.10
CA GLN A 75 -9.97 -0.82 8.67
C GLN A 75 -8.88 -1.81 8.24
N ILE A 76 -7.80 -1.34 7.63
CA ILE A 76 -6.65 -2.20 7.30
C ILE A 76 -5.97 -2.71 8.58
N VAL A 77 -5.69 -1.82 9.53
CA VAL A 77 -5.05 -2.22 10.80
C VAL A 77 -5.94 -3.17 11.59
N GLU A 78 -7.24 -2.90 11.66
CA GLU A 78 -8.23 -3.76 12.32
C GLU A 78 -8.30 -5.14 11.65
N HIS A 79 -8.34 -5.20 10.32
CA HIS A 79 -8.44 -6.46 9.59
C HIS A 79 -7.19 -7.34 9.77
N TYR A 80 -6.00 -6.75 9.68
CA TYR A 80 -4.75 -7.50 9.73
C TYR A 80 -4.20 -7.69 11.16
N GLY A 81 -4.71 -6.95 12.15
CA GLY A 81 -4.19 -6.98 13.52
C GLY A 81 -2.75 -6.45 13.65
N ASP A 82 -2.26 -5.72 12.65
CA ASP A 82 -0.89 -5.18 12.59
C ASP A 82 -0.94 -3.70 12.22
N ASP A 83 -0.36 -2.85 13.08
CA ASP A 83 -0.28 -1.41 12.88
C ASP A 83 0.59 -1.03 11.67
N LYS A 84 1.49 -1.92 11.26
CA LYS A 84 2.37 -1.76 10.10
C LYS A 84 1.73 -2.18 8.78
N ALA A 85 0.61 -2.91 8.79
CA ALA A 85 -0.03 -3.42 7.57
C ALA A 85 -0.32 -2.29 6.57
N SER A 86 -0.84 -1.16 7.06
CA SER A 86 -1.12 0.01 6.22
C SER A 86 0.13 0.57 5.51
N MET A 87 1.26 0.61 6.20
CA MET A 87 2.54 1.08 5.66
C MET A 87 3.12 0.07 4.66
N GLN A 88 3.08 -1.23 4.97
CA GLN A 88 3.52 -2.29 4.06
C GLN A 88 2.74 -2.25 2.74
N LEU A 89 1.42 -2.03 2.79
CA LEU A 89 0.59 -1.89 1.58
C LEU A 89 0.98 -0.66 0.75
N MET A 90 1.29 0.47 1.38
CA MET A 90 1.79 1.66 0.67
C MET A 90 3.14 1.37 -0.01
N MET A 91 4.02 0.64 0.67
CA MET A 91 5.32 0.23 0.15
C MET A 91 5.22 -0.77 -1.00
N LEU A 92 4.29 -1.72 -0.93
CA LEU A 92 4.00 -2.60 -2.05
C LEU A 92 3.53 -1.81 -3.27
N ALA A 93 2.64 -0.84 -3.06
CA ALA A 93 2.19 0.03 -4.14
C ALA A 93 3.35 0.84 -4.75
N GLU A 94 4.27 1.37 -3.93
CA GLU A 94 5.49 2.00 -4.43
C GLU A 94 6.34 1.02 -5.26
N ALA A 95 6.55 -0.21 -4.79
CA ALA A 95 7.32 -1.21 -5.52
C ALA A 95 6.73 -1.51 -6.90
N VAL A 96 5.39 -1.55 -6.99
CA VAL A 96 4.66 -1.73 -8.23
C VAL A 96 4.74 -0.48 -9.11
N TYR A 97 4.50 0.72 -8.58
CA TYR A 97 4.50 1.94 -9.38
C TYR A 97 5.90 2.46 -9.73
N GLY A 98 6.93 2.06 -8.98
CA GLY A 98 8.29 2.57 -9.08
C GLY A 98 8.49 3.95 -8.47
N ILE A 99 7.46 4.50 -7.82
CA ILE A 99 7.46 5.82 -7.19
C ILE A 99 6.51 5.83 -6.00
N GLY A 100 6.99 6.34 -4.87
CA GLY A 100 6.20 6.45 -3.64
C GLY A 100 5.23 7.61 -3.69
N SER A 101 4.40 7.72 -2.65
CA SER A 101 3.58 8.91 -2.46
C SER A 101 4.47 10.16 -2.40
N MET A 102 3.99 11.28 -2.94
CA MET A 102 4.75 12.55 -2.99
C MET A 102 6.09 12.49 -3.73
N GLY A 103 6.33 11.45 -4.55
CA GLY A 103 7.59 11.28 -5.28
C GLY A 103 8.75 10.77 -4.42
N GLN A 104 8.48 10.29 -3.20
CA GLN A 104 9.50 9.69 -2.35
C GLN A 104 9.97 8.34 -2.90
N ASN A 105 11.24 8.02 -2.69
CA ASN A 105 11.78 6.68 -2.89
C ASN A 105 11.92 6.00 -1.52
N GLY A 106 11.07 5.02 -1.24
CA GLY A 106 11.02 4.25 -0.01
C GLY A 106 11.76 2.92 -0.07
N GLU A 107 12.61 2.68 -1.08
CA GLU A 107 13.34 1.42 -1.23
C GLU A 107 14.18 1.05 0.00
N GLU A 108 14.89 2.00 0.59
CA GLU A 108 15.69 1.77 1.80
C GLU A 108 14.80 1.44 3.01
N MET A 109 13.65 2.11 3.13
CA MET A 109 12.67 1.81 4.17
C MET A 109 12.06 0.40 3.98
N ARG A 110 11.82 -0.03 2.73
CA ARG A 110 11.36 -1.39 2.41
C ARG A 110 12.38 -2.46 2.78
N LYS A 111 13.67 -2.24 2.46
CA LYS A 111 14.76 -3.14 2.86
C LYS A 111 14.85 -3.26 4.38
N MET A 112 14.74 -2.13 5.08
CA MET A 112 14.74 -2.09 6.54
C MET A 112 13.59 -2.91 7.12
N ILE A 113 12.34 -2.69 6.70
CA ILE A 113 11.19 -3.43 7.22
C ILE A 113 11.29 -4.94 6.92
N ARG A 114 11.72 -5.32 5.71
CA ARG A 114 11.96 -6.72 5.36
C ARG A 114 12.95 -7.39 6.32
N SER A 115 14.02 -6.69 6.70
CA SER A 115 15.03 -7.22 7.64
C SER A 115 14.48 -7.38 9.07
N MET A 116 13.55 -6.51 9.47
CA MET A 116 12.88 -6.59 10.77
C MET A 116 11.88 -7.75 10.80
N GLU A 117 11.16 -8.00 9.70
CA GLU A 117 10.23 -9.12 9.56
C GLU A 117 10.94 -10.48 9.55
N SER A 118 12.15 -10.56 8.97
CA SER A 118 12.95 -11.79 8.94
C SER A 118 13.64 -12.11 10.28
N GLY A 119 13.33 -11.38 11.36
CA GLY A 119 13.89 -11.62 12.69
C GLY A 119 15.33 -11.15 12.87
N SER A 120 15.86 -10.31 11.98
CA SER A 120 17.22 -9.79 12.10
C SER A 120 17.22 -8.62 13.11
N SER A 121 17.43 -8.95 14.38
CA SER A 121 17.62 -7.99 15.48
C SER A 121 18.79 -7.05 15.19
N GLY A 122 18.49 -5.90 14.58
CA GLY A 122 19.43 -4.82 14.30
C GLY A 122 18.87 -3.49 14.77
N ASN A 123 19.11 -3.19 16.05
CA ASN A 123 19.02 -1.86 16.66
C ASN A 123 17.62 -1.21 16.77
N GLY A 124 16.94 -1.45 17.89
CA GLY A 124 15.74 -0.72 18.36
C GLY A 124 15.91 0.79 18.60
N SER A 125 16.98 1.42 18.09
CA SER A 125 17.26 2.85 18.23
C SER A 125 16.55 3.73 17.19
N PHE A 126 16.06 3.20 16.07
CA PHE A 126 15.35 4.02 15.07
C PHE A 126 13.85 4.23 15.36
N MET A 127 13.24 3.42 16.25
CA MET A 127 11.83 3.59 16.63
C MET A 127 11.54 4.95 17.27
N SER A 128 12.52 5.56 17.94
CA SER A 128 12.37 6.90 18.51
C SER A 128 12.27 8.02 17.46
N MET A 129 12.67 7.78 16.20
CA MET A 129 12.68 8.81 15.15
C MET A 129 11.40 8.84 14.30
N LEU A 130 10.61 7.75 14.29
CA LEU A 130 9.29 7.72 13.64
C LEU A 130 8.16 8.16 14.59
N ASP A 131 8.46 8.48 15.85
CA ASP A 131 7.60 9.32 16.71
C ASP A 131 7.65 10.81 16.26
N ILE A 132 7.46 11.05 14.96
CA ILE A 132 7.26 12.40 14.40
C ILE A 132 5.82 12.88 14.65
N SER A 133 4.92 12.01 15.14
CA SER A 133 3.62 12.45 15.66
C SER A 133 3.73 13.28 16.94
N ARG A 134 4.94 13.39 17.54
CA ARG A 134 5.22 14.31 18.66
C ARG A 134 5.96 15.59 18.24
N MET A 135 6.34 15.75 16.97
CA MET A 135 7.04 16.96 16.47
C MET A 135 6.16 17.98 15.75
N MET A 136 4.87 17.69 15.51
CA MET A 136 3.91 18.63 14.91
C MET A 136 2.59 18.69 15.71
N GLY A 137 2.69 18.89 17.02
CA GLY A 137 1.52 19.05 17.90
C GLY A 137 1.81 19.62 19.29
N GLY A 138 3.04 20.07 19.55
CA GLY A 138 3.41 20.78 20.77
C GLY A 138 3.71 22.23 20.46
N GLY A 139 2.71 23.11 20.61
CA GLY A 139 2.94 24.55 20.55
C GLY A 139 1.67 25.39 20.40
N GLY A 140 1.12 25.86 21.52
CA GLY A 140 0.22 27.01 21.50
C GLY A 140 -0.88 26.97 22.55
N ARG A 141 -0.53 27.48 23.74
CA ARG A 141 -1.35 28.03 24.83
C ARG A 141 -2.85 28.14 24.61
#